data_AF-A0A150NMD2-F1
#
_entry.id   AF-A0A150NMD2-F1
#
_cell.length_a   1.000
_cell.length_b   1.000
_cell.length_c   1.000
_cell.angle_alpha   90.00
_cell.angle_beta   90.00
_cell.angle_gamma   90.00
#
_symmetry.space_group_name_H-M   'P 1'
#
loop_
_entity.id
_entity.type
_entity.pdbx_description
1 polymer ?
#
loop_
_entity_poly.entity_id
_entity_poly.type
_entity_poly.pdbx_seq_one_letter_code
_entity_poly.pdbx_strand_id
1 'polypeptide(L)' 'MEKFTVYTGTTVPLMNDNIDTDQILPKQFLKLIDKKGFGKYLMYAWRYLDDKYTEAPDFVFNIPEYRKASILISGG' A
#
# COMPACT_ATOMS: atom_id res chain seq x y z
N MET A 1 19.31 -0.65 7.67
CA MET A 1 18.25 -0.49 8.69
C MET A 1 18.35 0.89 9.27
N GLU A 2 17.22 1.57 9.41
CA GLU A 2 17.15 2.91 10.01
C GLU A 2 16.79 2.78 11.50
N LYS A 3 17.32 3.69 12.33
CA LYS A 3 17.05 3.68 13.77
C LYS A 3 15.61 4.15 14.01
N PHE A 4 14.80 3.33 14.67
CA PHE A 4 13.45 3.69 15.07
C PHE A 4 13.43 4.02 16.57
N THR A 5 12.95 5.21 16.94
CA THR A 5 12.82 5.64 18.34
C THR A 5 11.41 6.13 18.63
N VAL A 6 11.07 7.32 18.14
CA VAL A 6 9.75 7.92 18.22
C VAL A 6 9.38 8.38 16.83
N TYR A 7 8.19 7.99 16.38
CA TYR A 7 7.65 8.34 15.08
C TYR A 7 6.25 8.94 15.26
N THR A 8 6.02 10.08 14.64
CA THR A 8 4.70 10.73 14.58
C THR A 8 4.29 10.83 13.12
N GLY A 9 3.08 10.38 12.80
CA GLY A 9 2.54 10.36 11.46
C GLY A 9 1.02 10.29 11.46
N THR A 10 0.43 10.39 10.27
CA THR A 10 -1.02 10.20 10.11
C THR A 10 -1.33 8.75 9.78
N THR A 11 -2.50 8.30 10.19
CA THR A 11 -2.94 6.91 10.05
C THR A 11 -3.82 6.72 8.82
N VAL A 12 -3.83 5.51 8.28
CA VAL A 12 -4.82 5.05 7.31
C VAL A 12 -5.43 3.72 7.76
N PRO A 13 -6.76 3.59 7.84
CA PRO A 13 -7.41 2.35 8.25
C PRO A 13 -7.65 1.41 7.06
N LEU A 14 -7.32 0.14 7.20
CA LEU A 14 -7.64 -0.94 6.26
C LEU A 14 -8.01 -2.19 7.05
N MET A 15 -9.23 -2.20 7.60
CA MET A 15 -9.69 -3.16 8.62
C MET A 15 -10.05 -4.55 8.07
N ASN A 16 -9.54 -4.92 6.90
CA ASN A 16 -9.66 -6.27 6.40
C ASN A 16 -8.79 -7.21 7.25
N ASP A 17 -9.36 -8.34 7.63
CA ASP A 17 -8.61 -9.42 8.27
C ASP A 17 -7.80 -10.19 7.22
N ASN A 18 -6.73 -10.84 7.69
CA ASN A 18 -5.92 -11.78 6.91
C ASN A 18 -5.36 -11.22 5.59
N ILE A 19 -4.87 -9.97 5.64
CA ILE A 19 -4.20 -9.37 4.48
C ILE A 19 -2.92 -10.15 4.15
N ASP A 20 -2.87 -10.80 2.98
CA ASP A 20 -1.79 -11.70 2.60
C ASP A 20 -0.68 -11.04 1.75
N THR A 21 0.39 -11.79 1.47
CA THR A 21 1.56 -11.28 0.75
C THR A 21 1.28 -10.93 -0.71
N ASP A 22 0.39 -11.67 -1.38
CA ASP A 22 0.02 -11.38 -2.78
C ASP A 22 -0.90 -10.15 -2.85
N GLN A 23 -1.70 -9.89 -1.82
CA GLN A 23 -2.46 -8.64 -1.69
C GLN A 23 -1.52 -7.45 -1.46
N ILE A 24 -0.55 -7.56 -0.54
CA ILE A 24 0.44 -6.50 -0.29
C ILE A 24 1.24 -6.19 -1.56
N LEU A 25 1.79 -7.22 -2.22
CA LEU A 25 2.58 -7.08 -3.44
C LEU A 25 2.40 -8.32 -4.33
N PRO A 26 1.61 -8.23 -5.41
CA PRO A 26 1.37 -9.38 -6.28
C PRO A 26 2.66 -9.98 -6.84
N LYS A 27 2.76 -11.32 -6.82
CA LYS A 27 3.95 -12.08 -7.27
C LYS A 27 4.50 -11.70 -8.65
N GLN A 28 3.66 -11.18 -9.55
CA GLN A 28 4.08 -10.75 -10.89
C GLN A 28 5.16 -9.65 -10.84
N PHE A 29 5.17 -8.84 -9.78
CA PHE A 29 6.13 -7.77 -9.59
C PHE A 29 7.44 -8.25 -8.96
N LEU A 30 7.50 -9.46 -8.38
CA LEU A 30 8.71 -10.00 -7.75
C LEU A 30 9.83 -10.33 -8.75
N LYS A 31 9.50 -10.41 -10.04
CA LYS A 31 10.48 -10.57 -11.13
C LYS A 31 11.16 -9.25 -11.51
N LEU A 32 10.67 -8.12 -11.01
CA LEU A 32 11.24 -6.82 -11.33
C LEU A 32 12.52 -6.59 -10.54
N ILE A 33 13.59 -6.27 -11.27
CA ILE A 33 14.88 -5.82 -10.74
C ILE A 33 14.92 -4.27 -10.64
N ASP A 34 13.79 -3.65 -10.28
CA ASP A 34 13.62 -2.19 -10.32
C ASP A 34 14.37 -1.50 -9.17
N LYS A 35 15.29 -0.59 -9.52
CA LYS A 35 15.98 0.30 -8.57
C LYS A 35 15.10 1.42 -8.03
N LYS A 36 13.94 1.68 -8.67
CA LYS A 36 13.01 2.77 -8.32
C LYS A 36 12.00 2.40 -7.22
N GLY A 37 12.06 1.15 -6.71
CA GLY A 37 11.27 0.69 -5.56
C GLY A 37 9.87 0.18 -5.90
N PHE A 38 9.27 -0.52 -4.94
CA PHE A 38 8.02 -1.27 -5.11
C PHE A 38 6.76 -0.52 -4.66
N GLY A 39 6.88 0.73 -4.17
CA GLY A 39 5.76 1.45 -3.55
C GLY A 39 4.54 1.69 -4.46
N LYS A 40 4.75 1.82 -5.77
CA LYS A 40 3.67 1.91 -6.79
C LYS A 40 2.88 0.60 -6.96
N TYR A 41 3.38 -0.52 -6.46
CA TYR A 41 2.75 -1.83 -6.57
C TYR A 41 2.08 -2.29 -5.27
N LEU A 42 2.17 -1.49 -4.20
CA LEU A 42 1.56 -1.78 -2.91
C LEU A 42 0.03 -1.84 -3.06
N MET A 43 -0.57 -2.95 -2.61
CA MET A 43 -2.01 -3.21 -2.68
C MET A 43 -2.58 -3.11 -4.10
N TYR A 44 -1.79 -3.45 -5.13
CA TYR A 44 -2.08 -3.15 -6.53
C TYR A 44 -3.50 -3.54 -6.96
N ALA A 45 -3.95 -4.74 -6.62
CA ALA A 45 -5.26 -5.27 -7.01
C ALA A 45 -6.44 -4.49 -6.40
N TRP A 46 -6.22 -3.80 -5.28
CA TRP A 46 -7.23 -2.95 -4.63
C TRP A 46 -7.04 -1.49 -5.03
N ARG A 47 -5.81 -1.08 -5.28
CA ARG A 47 -5.41 0.30 -5.52
C ARG A 47 -5.71 0.78 -6.94
N TYR A 48 -5.71 -0.11 -7.91
CA TYR A 48 -5.87 0.24 -9.32
C TYR A 48 -7.02 -0.54 -9.96
N LEU A 49 -7.73 0.13 -10.86
CA LEU A 49 -8.82 -0.42 -11.66
C LEU A 49 -8.32 -1.13 -12.92
N ASP A 50 -7.08 -0.84 -13.35
CA ASP A 50 -6.49 -1.36 -14.58
C ASP A 50 -4.96 -1.38 -14.54
N ASP A 51 -4.37 -1.97 -15.60
CA ASP A 51 -2.91 -2.03 -15.80
C ASP A 51 -2.27 -0.71 -16.25
N LYS A 52 -3.07 0.35 -16.38
CA LYS A 52 -2.61 1.72 -16.66
C LYS A 52 -2.53 2.56 -15.39
N TYR A 53 -2.70 1.94 -14.21
CA TYR A 53 -2.65 2.58 -12.91
C TYR A 53 -3.76 3.63 -12.69
N THR A 54 -4.92 3.43 -13.31
CA THR A 54 -6.12 4.22 -12.97
C THR A 54 -6.51 3.89 -11.53
N GLU A 55 -6.45 4.86 -10.62
CA GLU A 55 -6.68 4.62 -9.19
C GLU A 55 -8.14 4.31 -8.88
N ALA A 56 -8.36 3.29 -8.04
CA ALA A 56 -9.66 2.97 -7.49
C ALA A 56 -10.08 4.07 -6.50
N PRO A 57 -11.13 4.86 -6.78
CA PRO A 57 -11.47 6.04 -5.98
C PRO A 57 -11.99 5.70 -4.58
N ASP A 58 -12.49 4.47 -4.41
CA ASP A 58 -13.01 3.89 -3.18
C ASP A 58 -11.93 3.23 -2.31
N PHE A 59 -10.75 2.95 -2.88
CA PHE A 59 -9.66 2.39 -2.10
C PHE A 59 -9.06 3.43 -1.15
N VAL A 60 -8.94 3.07 0.12
CA VAL A 60 -8.62 4.01 1.20
C VAL A 60 -7.27 4.72 1.03
N PHE A 61 -6.26 4.10 0.41
CA PHE A 61 -4.98 4.77 0.15
C PHE A 61 -5.07 5.82 -0.96
N ASN A 62 -6.15 5.80 -1.76
CA ASN A 62 -6.37 6.77 -2.83
C ASN A 62 -7.20 7.98 -2.39
N ILE A 63 -7.78 7.94 -1.19
CA ILE A 63 -8.54 9.05 -0.61
C ILE A 63 -7.57 10.19 -0.24
N PRO A 64 -7.84 11.46 -0.64
CA PRO A 64 -6.92 12.60 -0.45
C PRO A 64 -6.37 12.77 0.96
N GLU A 65 -7.21 12.54 1.96
CA GLU A 65 -6.92 12.67 3.39
C GLU A 65 -5.86 11.67 3.86
N TYR A 66 -5.75 10.52 3.20
CA TYR A 66 -4.83 9.42 3.56
C TYR A 66 -3.58 9.35 2.68
N ARG A 67 -3.44 10.20 1.66
CA ARG A 67 -2.31 10.14 0.69
C ARG A 67 -0.93 10.27 1.31
N LYS A 68 -0.84 10.91 2.47
CA LYS A 68 0.40 11.11 3.23
C LYS A 68 0.44 10.27 4.51
N ALA A 69 -0.50 9.35 4.69
CA ALA A 69 -0.48 8.43 5.81
C ALA A 69 0.75 7.54 5.75
N SER A 70 1.29 7.28 6.93
CA SER A 70 2.54 6.53 7.10
C SER A 70 2.42 5.46 8.18
N ILE A 71 1.25 5.39 8.84
CA ILE A 71 0.90 4.39 9.83
C ILE A 71 -0.32 3.65 9.32
N LEU A 72 -0.18 2.36 9.05
CA LEU A 72 -1.29 1.49 8.65
C LEU A 72 -1.93 0.88 9.89
N ILE A 73 -3.25 0.98 9.99
CA ILE A 73 -4.05 0.25 10.98
C ILE A 73 -4.84 -0.82 10.23
N SER A 74 -4.63 -2.10 10.53
CA SER A 74 -5.27 -3.22 9.83
C SER A 74 -6.06 -4.14 10.75
N GLY A 75 -6.83 -5.06 10.15
CA GLY A 75 -7.44 -6.20 10.82
C GLY A 75 -6.41 -7.25 11.28
N GLY A 76 -6.94 -8.33 11.87
CA GLY A 76 -6.18 -9.42 12.47
C GLY A 76 -5.80 -10.54 11.50
#